data_AF-A0A843AH78-F1
#
_entry.id   AF-A0A843AH78-F1
#
_cell.length_a   1.000
_cell.length_b   1.000
_cell.length_c   1.000
_cell.angle_alpha   90.00
_cell.angle_beta   90.00
_cell.angle_gamma   90.00
#
_symmetry.space_group_name_H-M   'P 1'
#
loop_
_entity.id
_entity.type
_entity.pdbx_description
1 polymer ?
#
loop_
_entity_poly.entity_id
_entity_poly.type
_entity_poly.pdbx_seq_one_letter_code
_entity_poly.pdbx_strand_id
1 'polypeptide(L)'
;MIEHEDKKLVCLTDIGHVDSKTLSIIKCADVYLIESNHNVDLLLNGNRPEFNKQRILSKVGHLSNEDCGSVLSNCIDENTHSIILCHLSNDHNNKSIALKSVKKILSENCSFFSNSLNIIAFTQKDDPTDFINV
;
A
#
# COMPACT_ATOMS: atom_id res chain seq x y z
N MET A 1 13.49 -3.34 3.81
CA MET A 1 13.70 -2.18 4.72
C MET A 1 15.10 -1.68 4.50
N ILE A 2 15.25 -0.37 4.34
CA ILE A 2 16.53 0.31 4.17
C ILE A 2 16.60 1.38 5.24
N GLU A 3 17.68 1.42 6.00
CA GLU A 3 17.92 2.40 7.04
C GLU A 3 19.24 3.12 6.74
N HIS A 4 19.22 4.44 6.83
CA HIS A 4 20.41 5.27 6.67
C HIS A 4 20.30 6.47 7.61
N GLU A 5 21.28 6.62 8.50
CA GLU A 5 21.25 7.61 9.58
C GLU A 5 19.98 7.44 10.44
N ASP A 6 19.16 8.48 10.54
CA ASP A 6 17.88 8.51 11.23
C ASP A 6 16.67 8.23 10.31
N LYS A 7 16.92 7.87 9.04
CA LYS A 7 15.89 7.64 8.03
C LYS A 7 15.62 6.17 7.78
N LYS A 8 14.34 5.84 7.65
CA LYS A 8 13.83 4.49 7.42
C LYS A 8 12.87 4.45 6.23
N LEU A 9 13.22 3.63 5.23
CA LEU A 9 12.38 3.29 4.09
C LEU A 9 11.89 1.83 4.22
N VAL A 10 10.59 1.65 4.22
CA VAL A 10 9.94 0.35 4.13
C VAL A 10 9.48 0.10 2.71
N CYS A 11 9.87 -1.04 2.15
CA CYS A 11 9.40 -1.51 0.85
C CYS A 11 8.72 -2.86 1.04
N LEU A 12 7.46 -2.96 0.64
CA LEU A 12 6.60 -4.13 0.74
C LEU A 12 5.88 -4.33 -0.59
N THR A 13 6.44 -5.20 -1.44
CA THR A 13 5.87 -5.57 -2.74
C THR A 13 5.79 -7.09 -2.85
N ASP A 14 4.97 -7.56 -3.77
CA ASP A 14 4.64 -8.96 -4.03
C ASP A 14 4.20 -9.71 -2.76
N ILE A 15 3.32 -9.08 -1.98
CA ILE A 15 2.88 -9.57 -0.67
C ILE A 15 1.36 -9.63 -0.56
N GLY A 16 0.82 -10.77 -0.11
CA GLY A 16 -0.62 -10.96 0.10
C GLY A 16 -1.09 -10.78 1.55
N HIS A 17 -0.17 -10.74 2.51
CA HIS A 17 -0.49 -10.62 3.93
C HIS A 17 0.69 -10.12 4.74
N VAL A 18 0.45 -9.20 5.66
CA VAL A 18 1.45 -8.71 6.63
C VAL A 18 1.09 -9.25 8.01
N ASP A 19 1.95 -10.10 8.56
CA ASP A 19 1.74 -10.68 9.89
C ASP A 19 2.14 -9.72 11.02
N SER A 20 1.80 -10.06 12.26
CA SER A 20 2.07 -9.22 13.43
C SER A 20 3.56 -8.96 13.67
N LYS A 21 4.42 -9.94 13.35
CA LYS A 21 5.86 -9.82 13.45
C LYS A 21 6.39 -8.79 12.46
N THR A 22 5.96 -8.89 11.20
CA THR A 22 6.33 -7.96 10.14
C THR A 22 5.81 -6.56 10.45
N LEU A 23 4.54 -6.44 10.87
CA LEU A 23 3.95 -5.18 11.32
C LEU A 23 4.80 -4.48 12.39
N SER A 24 5.32 -5.24 13.35
CA SER A 24 6.13 -4.70 14.44
C SER A 24 7.50 -4.17 13.97
N ILE A 25 8.08 -4.78 12.93
CA ILE A 25 9.37 -4.38 12.36
C ILE A 25 9.22 -3.12 11.51
N ILE A 26 8.14 -3.01 10.75
CA ILE A 26 7.99 -1.96 9.74
C ILE A 26 7.41 -0.64 10.27
N LYS A 27 7.02 -0.54 11.55
CA LYS A 27 6.45 0.68 12.13
C LYS A 27 7.42 1.87 12.05
N CYS A 28 6.84 3.07 12.12
CA CYS A 28 7.56 4.34 12.30
C CYS A 28 8.65 4.56 11.24
N ALA A 29 8.33 4.27 9.98
CA ALA A 29 9.19 4.60 8.85
C ALA A 29 8.83 5.98 8.29
N ASP A 30 9.85 6.74 7.87
CA ASP A 30 9.69 8.01 7.16
C ASP A 30 8.90 7.83 5.85
N VAL A 31 9.18 6.70 5.17
CA VAL A 31 8.66 6.41 3.83
C VAL A 31 8.18 4.97 3.73
N TYR A 32 6.99 4.78 3.17
CA TYR A 32 6.46 3.47 2.79
C TYR A 32 6.28 3.37 1.27
N LEU A 33 6.91 2.39 0.65
CA LEU A 33 6.58 1.87 -0.68
C LEU A 33 5.83 0.55 -0.48
N ILE A 34 4.51 0.55 -0.68
CA ILE A 34 3.65 -0.57 -0.28
C ILE A 34 2.71 -1.00 -1.41
N GLU A 35 2.51 -2.32 -1.52
CA GLU A 35 1.59 -2.92 -2.45
C GLU A 35 0.14 -2.53 -2.16
N SER A 36 -0.54 -2.06 -3.20
CA SER A 36 -1.98 -1.77 -3.18
C SER A 36 -2.56 -2.34 -4.47
N ASN A 37 -2.62 -3.67 -4.55
CA ASN A 37 -2.73 -4.36 -5.83
C ASN A 37 -4.12 -4.25 -6.43
N HIS A 38 -5.16 -4.56 -5.69
CA HIS A 38 -6.51 -4.68 -6.25
C HIS A 38 -7.58 -4.09 -5.35
N ASN A 39 -8.68 -3.67 -5.98
CA ASN A 39 -9.95 -3.55 -5.29
C ASN A 39 -10.68 -4.90 -5.36
N VAL A 40 -11.15 -5.39 -4.22
CA VAL A 40 -11.77 -6.72 -4.09
C VAL A 40 -13.01 -6.85 -4.97
N ASP A 41 -13.88 -5.83 -4.99
CA ASP A 41 -15.12 -5.87 -5.77
C ASP A 41 -14.85 -5.91 -7.28
N LEU A 42 -13.91 -5.09 -7.75
CA LEU A 42 -13.50 -5.13 -9.16
C LEU A 42 -12.90 -6.49 -9.53
N LEU A 43 -12.06 -7.07 -8.65
CA LEU A 43 -11.45 -8.37 -8.88
C LEU A 43 -12.50 -9.48 -8.99
N LEU A 44 -13.47 -9.51 -8.09
CA LEU A 44 -14.51 -10.53 -8.05
C LEU A 44 -15.46 -10.44 -9.26
N ASN A 45 -15.81 -9.22 -9.68
CA ASN A 45 -16.67 -8.98 -10.83
C ASN A 45 -15.92 -8.97 -12.18
N GLY A 46 -14.59 -9.06 -12.16
CA GLY A 46 -13.75 -9.06 -13.35
C GLY A 46 -13.73 -10.40 -14.09
N ASN A 47 -13.22 -10.36 -15.33
CA ASN A 47 -13.15 -11.52 -16.24
C ASN A 47 -12.00 -12.50 -15.94
N ARG A 48 -11.27 -12.31 -14.84
CA ARG A 48 -10.13 -13.17 -14.50
C ARG A 48 -10.63 -14.58 -14.17
N PRO A 49 -9.92 -15.66 -14.56
CA PRO A 49 -10.29 -17.00 -14.14
C PRO A 49 -10.38 -17.13 -12.61
N GLU A 50 -11.32 -17.93 -12.10
CA GLU A 50 -11.57 -18.07 -10.66
C GLU A 50 -10.32 -18.49 -9.87
N PHE A 51 -9.51 -19.39 -10.41
CA PHE A 51 -8.25 -19.80 -9.76
C PHE A 51 -7.28 -18.63 -9.57
N ASN A 52 -7.26 -17.67 -10.51
CA ASN A 52 -6.43 -16.47 -10.40
C ASN A 52 -6.99 -15.52 -9.33
N LYS A 53 -8.32 -15.33 -9.27
CA LYS A 53 -8.96 -14.52 -8.23
C LYS A 53 -8.65 -15.08 -6.84
N GLN A 54 -8.81 -16.39 -6.66
CA GLN A 54 -8.50 -17.09 -5.41
C GLN A 54 -7.03 -16.92 -5.01
N ARG A 55 -6.10 -17.06 -5.95
CA ARG A 55 -4.67 -16.84 -5.67
C ARG A 55 -4.41 -15.41 -5.21
N ILE A 56 -4.94 -14.41 -5.93
CA ILE A 56 -4.75 -12.98 -5.64
C ILE A 56 -5.28 -12.62 -4.24
N LEU A 57 -6.47 -13.12 -3.89
CA LEU A 57 -7.11 -12.89 -2.59
C LEU A 57 -6.48 -13.70 -1.43
N SER A 58 -5.55 -14.61 -1.72
CA SER A 58 -4.94 -15.46 -0.70
C SER A 58 -3.79 -14.74 0.01
N LYS A 59 -3.37 -15.30 1.17
CA LYS A 59 -2.21 -14.80 1.92
C LYS A 59 -0.89 -14.80 1.15
N VAL A 60 -0.77 -15.64 0.12
CA VAL A 60 0.40 -15.73 -0.77
C VAL A 60 0.19 -14.98 -2.09
N GLY A 61 -0.93 -14.29 -2.21
CA GLY A 61 -1.29 -13.47 -3.36
C GLY A 61 -0.79 -12.05 -3.21
N HIS A 62 -1.73 -11.11 -3.28
CA HIS A 62 -1.44 -9.68 -3.35
C HIS A 62 -2.28 -8.89 -2.35
N LEU A 63 -1.72 -7.80 -1.85
CA LEU A 63 -2.37 -6.97 -0.84
C LEU A 63 -3.51 -6.18 -1.49
N SER A 64 -4.70 -6.21 -0.91
CA SER A 64 -5.82 -5.37 -1.35
C SER A 64 -5.59 -3.91 -0.96
N ASN A 65 -6.33 -2.98 -1.58
CA ASN A 65 -6.26 -1.56 -1.20
C ASN A 65 -6.69 -1.34 0.26
N GLU A 66 -7.70 -2.06 0.72
CA GLU A 66 -8.23 -2.00 2.09
C GLU A 66 -7.23 -2.58 3.10
N ASP A 67 -6.58 -3.70 2.77
CA ASP A 67 -5.53 -4.29 3.60
C ASP A 67 -4.30 -3.39 3.67
N CYS A 68 -3.91 -2.77 2.55
CA CYS A 68 -2.84 -1.77 2.51
C CYS A 68 -3.14 -0.61 3.48
N GLY A 69 -4.35 -0.07 3.44
CA GLY A 69 -4.78 0.97 4.38
C GLY A 69 -4.70 0.52 5.83
N SER A 70 -5.08 -0.73 6.10
CA SER A 70 -5.09 -1.32 7.45
C SER A 70 -3.67 -1.56 7.98
N VAL A 71 -2.73 -1.99 7.13
CA VAL A 71 -1.32 -2.09 7.47
C VAL A 71 -0.77 -0.71 7.81
N LEU A 72 -1.00 0.27 6.94
CA LEU A 72 -0.50 1.64 7.14
C LEU A 72 -1.07 2.26 8.42
N SER A 73 -2.36 2.10 8.72
CA SER A 73 -2.96 2.68 9.94
C SER A 73 -2.32 2.18 11.23
N ASN A 74 -1.66 1.01 11.21
CA ASN A 74 -0.96 0.43 12.34
C ASN A 74 0.54 0.77 12.40
N CYS A 75 1.09 1.37 11.33
CA CYS A 75 2.52 1.55 11.14
C CYS A 75 2.93 3.02 11.05
N ILE A 76 2.07 3.90 10.52
CA ILE A 76 2.40 5.32 10.36
C ILE A 76 2.32 6.09 11.67
N ASP A 77 3.16 7.12 11.77
CA ASP A 77 3.30 8.02 12.92
C ASP A 77 3.55 9.46 12.44
N GLU A 78 3.88 10.38 13.36
CA GLU A 78 4.18 11.78 13.05
C GLU A 78 5.41 12.01 12.16
N ASN A 79 6.31 11.03 12.07
CA ASN A 79 7.54 11.12 11.26
C ASN A 79 7.30 10.60 9.83
N THR A 80 6.23 9.84 9.61
CA THR A 80 5.87 9.35 8.30
C THR A 80 5.45 10.53 7.42
N HIS A 81 6.22 10.84 6.39
CA HIS A 81 5.91 11.95 5.48
C HIS A 81 5.58 11.51 4.06
N SER A 82 5.85 10.25 3.67
CA SER A 82 5.57 9.80 2.31
C SER A 82 5.07 8.36 2.23
N ILE A 83 3.97 8.16 1.49
CA ILE A 83 3.40 6.84 1.19
C ILE A 83 3.24 6.72 -0.33
N ILE A 84 3.89 5.70 -0.88
CA ILE A 84 3.92 5.34 -2.30
C ILE A 84 3.14 4.04 -2.47
N LEU A 85 2.05 4.11 -3.22
CA LEU A 85 1.22 2.94 -3.54
C LEU A 85 1.74 2.30 -4.83
N CYS A 86 2.11 1.03 -4.78
CA CYS A 86 2.74 0.36 -5.91
C CYS A 86 2.06 -0.96 -6.25
N HIS A 87 2.53 -1.55 -7.36
CA HIS A 87 2.10 -2.84 -7.85
C HIS A 87 0.57 -2.95 -8.07
N LEU A 88 -0.03 -1.91 -8.66
CA LEU A 88 -1.46 -1.89 -8.97
C LEU A 88 -1.78 -2.86 -10.11
N SER A 89 -2.82 -3.66 -9.92
CA SER A 89 -3.45 -4.49 -10.94
C SER A 89 -4.04 -3.60 -12.04
N ASN A 90 -3.62 -3.83 -13.29
CA ASN A 90 -4.11 -3.08 -14.44
C ASN A 90 -5.62 -3.24 -14.66
N ASP A 91 -6.15 -4.45 -14.42
CA ASP A 91 -7.54 -4.78 -14.75
C ASP A 91 -8.50 -4.57 -13.57
N HIS A 92 -7.99 -4.61 -12.34
CA HIS A 92 -8.81 -4.64 -11.12
C HIS A 92 -8.42 -3.56 -10.11
N ASN A 93 -7.79 -2.49 -10.59
CA ASN A 93 -7.46 -1.33 -9.80
C ASN A 93 -7.22 -0.10 -10.70
N ASN A 94 -7.16 1.07 -10.09
CA ASN A 94 -6.55 2.23 -10.70
C ASN A 94 -6.07 3.21 -9.62
N LYS A 95 -5.27 4.20 -10.03
CA LYS A 95 -4.68 5.21 -9.15
C LYS A 95 -5.74 5.88 -8.24
N SER A 96 -6.89 6.26 -8.81
CA SER A 96 -7.96 6.91 -8.03
C SER A 96 -8.63 5.98 -7.03
N ILE A 97 -8.82 4.70 -7.34
CA ILE A 97 -9.49 3.75 -6.46
C ILE A 97 -8.58 3.40 -5.30
N ALA A 98 -7.31 3.05 -5.58
CA ALA A 98 -6.31 2.79 -4.56
C ALA A 98 -6.17 3.97 -3.59
N LEU A 99 -6.05 5.20 -4.11
CA LEU A 99 -5.96 6.40 -3.27
C LEU A 99 -7.17 6.57 -2.35
N LYS A 100 -8.39 6.41 -2.91
CA LYS A 100 -9.63 6.60 -2.16
C LYS A 100 -9.79 5.53 -1.08
N SER A 101 -9.57 4.26 -1.39
CA SER A 101 -9.64 3.16 -0.42
C SER A 101 -8.64 3.36 0.72
N VAL A 102 -7.36 3.61 0.40
CA VAL A 102 -6.32 3.80 1.43
C VAL A 102 -6.60 5.03 2.29
N LYS A 103 -6.94 6.18 1.68
CA LYS A 103 -7.28 7.40 2.43
C LYS A 103 -8.49 7.21 3.34
N LYS A 104 -9.51 6.49 2.88
CA LYS A 104 -10.69 6.20 3.69
C LYS A 104 -10.30 5.42 4.95
N ILE A 105 -9.57 4.31 4.80
CA ILE A 105 -9.14 3.50 5.95
C ILE A 105 -8.24 4.29 6.90
N LEU A 106 -7.31 5.09 6.37
CA LEU A 106 -6.45 5.95 7.20
C LEU A 106 -7.28 7.00 7.97
N SER A 107 -8.26 7.62 7.32
CA SER A 107 -9.14 8.61 7.99
C SER A 107 -10.01 8.01 9.08
N GLU A 108 -10.37 6.73 8.96
CA GLU A 108 -11.20 6.03 9.94
C GLU A 108 -10.37 5.48 11.11
N ASN A 109 -9.13 5.04 10.84
CA ASN A 109 -8.38 4.19 11.77
C ASN A 109 -7.00 4.73 12.18
N CYS A 110 -6.53 5.86 11.64
CA CYS A 110 -5.21 6.38 11.94
C CYS A 110 -5.24 7.80 12.52
N SER A 111 -4.84 7.93 13.78
CA SER A 111 -4.77 9.22 14.49
C SER A 111 -3.74 10.19 13.91
N PHE A 112 -2.74 9.69 13.20
CA PHE A 112 -1.67 10.50 12.59
C PHE A 112 -1.98 10.89 11.14
N PHE A 113 -3.12 10.46 10.60
CA PHE A 113 -3.50 10.85 9.25
C PHE A 113 -3.88 12.33 9.22
N SER A 114 -3.02 13.14 8.61
CA SER A 114 -3.25 14.56 8.38
C SER A 114 -3.33 14.86 6.87
N ASN A 115 -3.92 16.01 6.51
CA ASN A 115 -3.90 16.49 5.12
C ASN A 115 -2.49 16.84 4.62
N SER A 116 -1.48 16.92 5.50
CA SER A 116 -0.07 17.14 5.14
C SER A 116 0.68 15.86 4.80
N LEU A 117 0.09 14.69 5.03
CA LEU A 117 0.70 13.42 4.64
C LEU A 117 0.68 13.28 3.11
N ASN A 118 1.87 13.28 2.50
CA ASN A 118 2.02 13.08 1.07
C ASN A 118 1.79 11.60 0.72
N ILE A 119 0.53 11.25 0.48
CA ILE A 119 0.20 9.98 -0.23
C ILE A 119 0.43 10.25 -1.71
N ILE A 120 1.71 10.29 -2.07
CA ILE A 120 2.22 10.67 -3.36
C ILE A 120 3.11 9.52 -3.82
N ALA A 121 2.52 8.66 -4.63
CA ALA A 121 3.02 8.26 -5.93
C ALA A 121 2.49 6.88 -6.28
N PHE A 122 2.19 6.70 -7.56
CA PHE A 122 1.87 5.42 -8.14
C PHE A 122 3.05 5.03 -8.99
N THR A 123 3.79 4.00 -8.61
CA THR A 123 4.83 3.46 -9.50
C THR A 123 4.18 2.51 -10.48
N GLN A 124 4.52 2.67 -11.76
CA GLN A 124 4.09 1.76 -12.82
C GLN A 124 5.33 1.14 -13.46
N LYS A 125 5.16 -0.08 -13.99
CA LYS A 125 6.25 -0.80 -14.64
C LYS A 125 6.85 -0.01 -15.80
N ASP A 126 6.01 0.71 -16.54
CA ASP A 126 6.36 1.33 -17.82
C ASP A 126 6.43 2.87 -17.75
N ASP A 127 6.15 3.47 -16.58
CA ASP A 127 6.12 4.91 -16.36
C ASP A 127 6.82 5.26 -15.03
N PRO A 128 8.06 5.80 -15.08
CA PRO A 128 8.79 6.16 -13.87
C PRO A 128 8.07 7.32 -13.17
N THR A 129 8.03 7.27 -11.85
CA THR A 129 7.55 8.40 -11.07
C THR A 129 8.51 9.56 -11.14
N ASP A 130 8.00 10.78 -10.98
CA ASP A 130 8.84 11.93 -10.68
C ASP A 130 9.70 11.66 -9.44
N PHE A 131 10.83 12.39 -9.34
CA PHE A 131 11.68 12.30 -8.18
C PHE A 131 10.89 12.72 -6.93
N ILE A 132 10.87 11.85 -5.92
CA ILE A 132 10.19 12.09 -4.66
C ILE A 132 11.23 12.64 -3.68
N ASN A 133 11.04 13.89 -3.26
CA ASN A 133 11.84 14.48 -2.20
C ASN A 133 11.33 13.92 -0.86
N VAL A 134 12.18 13.12 -0.21
CA VAL A 134 11.96 12.48 1.09
C VAL A 134 13.00 12.97 2.07
#